data_AF-A0A932WXY1-F1
#
_entry.id   AF-A0A932WXY1-F1
#
_cell.length_a   1.000
_cell.length_b   1.000
_cell.length_c   1.000
_cell.angle_alpha   90.00
_cell.angle_beta   90.00
_cell.angle_gamma   90.00
#
_symmetry.space_group_name_H-M   'P 1'
#
loop_
_entity.id
_entity.type
_entity.pdbx_description
1 polymer ?
#
loop_
_entity_poly.entity_id
_entity_poly.type
_entity_poly.pdbx_seq_one_letter_code
_entity_poly.pdbx_strand_id
1 'polypeptide(L)'
;MYLAIAQRIDLPLEIITPPGHIYVRYREGDRVINIETTARGVDMPDETYLNIQNSTLMTRTLKEVIGMTHVNQASTYLYKGEYGKAVHAYEAALPYMQEDPLVHELLGYSYLFTGEKEKGEAFLKRVGKGTHAIVEDYLAGKVDLDGIEAVFQSVDEKRESILQKQQRLQQVLKKYPDFRGGLHQLAISWIQLSRSKEAIAPLLHYYTLDPQDALTAYYLAVLYDQRQDYQKCWRYLREAEALTAADHFSPKVLRALRRTLSQHSPEP
;
A
#
# COMPACT_ATOMS: atom_id res chain seq x y z
N MET A 1 -5.12 -20.86 -15.50
CA MET A 1 -4.54 -22.16 -15.88
C MET A 1 -4.41 -23.10 -14.67
N TYR A 2 -3.59 -22.76 -13.66
CA TYR A 2 -3.36 -23.62 -12.47
C TYR A 2 -4.65 -24.12 -11.82
N LEU A 3 -5.59 -23.23 -11.49
CA LEU A 3 -6.87 -23.60 -10.87
C LEU A 3 -7.69 -24.58 -11.72
N ALA A 4 -7.72 -24.38 -13.04
CA ALA A 4 -8.44 -25.26 -13.95
C ALA A 4 -7.80 -26.65 -14.07
N ILE A 5 -6.46 -26.75 -13.95
CA ILE A 5 -5.77 -28.03 -13.91
C ILE A 5 -6.04 -28.71 -12.58
N ALA A 6 -5.85 -27.99 -11.46
CA ALA A 6 -6.04 -28.49 -10.11
C ALA A 6 -7.44 -29.07 -9.89
N GLN A 7 -8.48 -28.37 -10.37
CA GLN A 7 -9.87 -28.87 -10.35
C GLN A 7 -10.07 -30.19 -11.10
N ARG A 8 -9.34 -30.42 -12.21
CA ARG A 8 -9.45 -31.67 -12.99
C ARG A 8 -8.78 -32.85 -12.33
N ILE A 9 -7.78 -32.61 -11.49
CA ILE A 9 -7.04 -33.65 -10.77
C ILE A 9 -7.39 -33.72 -9.28
N ASP A 10 -8.46 -33.02 -8.88
CA ASP A 10 -8.92 -32.93 -7.49
C ASP A 10 -7.83 -32.49 -6.50
N LEU A 11 -6.97 -31.56 -6.93
CA LEU A 11 -5.93 -30.96 -6.09
C LEU A 11 -6.48 -29.68 -5.44
N PRO A 12 -6.62 -29.62 -4.10
CA PRO A 12 -7.09 -28.41 -3.43
C PRO A 12 -6.01 -27.33 -3.51
N LEU A 13 -6.37 -26.17 -4.08
CA LEU A 13 -5.52 -24.98 -4.09
C LEU A 13 -6.26 -23.80 -3.46
N GLU A 14 -5.58 -23.14 -2.52
CA GLU A 14 -5.94 -21.82 -2.03
C GLU A 14 -5.51 -20.76 -3.06
N ILE A 15 -6.26 -19.66 -3.13
CA ILE A 15 -5.95 -18.54 -4.01
C ILE A 15 -5.53 -17.38 -3.12
N ILE A 16 -4.31 -16.89 -3.29
CA ILE A 16 -3.73 -15.89 -2.39
C ILE A 16 -3.48 -14.60 -3.15
N THR A 17 -3.93 -13.48 -2.59
CA THR A 17 -3.80 -12.15 -3.20
C THR A 17 -3.07 -11.18 -2.28
N PRO A 18 -1.72 -11.15 -2.30
CA PRO A 18 -0.97 -10.01 -1.77
C PRO A 18 -1.19 -8.76 -2.66
N PRO A 19 -0.83 -7.55 -2.19
CA PRO A 19 -0.99 -6.33 -2.97
C PRO A 19 -0.35 -6.44 -4.37
N GLY A 20 -1.15 -6.22 -5.41
CA GLY A 20 -0.71 -6.20 -6.81
C GLY A 20 -0.32 -7.55 -7.42
N HIS A 21 -0.55 -8.67 -6.73
CA HIS A 21 -0.14 -9.99 -7.22
C HIS A 21 -1.14 -11.09 -6.82
N ILE A 22 -1.13 -12.20 -7.55
CA ILE A 22 -1.97 -13.37 -7.27
C ILE A 22 -1.16 -14.64 -7.49
N TYR A 23 -1.17 -15.53 -6.50
CA TYR A 23 -0.60 -16.86 -6.64
C TYR A 23 -1.54 -17.91 -6.05
N VAL A 24 -1.21 -19.19 -6.26
CA VAL A 24 -2.00 -20.29 -5.69
C VAL A 24 -1.15 -21.08 -4.72
N ARG A 25 -1.77 -21.63 -3.68
CA ARG A 25 -1.07 -22.33 -2.61
C ARG A 25 -1.68 -23.71 -2.42
N TYR A 26 -0.84 -24.73 -2.38
CA TYR A 26 -1.23 -26.04 -1.90
C TYR A 26 -0.97 -26.11 -0.40
N ARG A 27 -1.95 -26.62 0.35
CA ARG A 27 -1.86 -26.80 1.80
C ARG A 27 -2.38 -28.18 2.19
N GLU A 28 -1.59 -28.92 2.96
CA GLU A 28 -1.96 -30.20 3.56
C GLU A 28 -1.36 -30.27 4.97
N GLY A 29 -2.19 -30.04 5.99
CA GLY A 29 -1.72 -29.85 7.36
C GLY A 29 -0.73 -28.68 7.45
N ASP A 30 0.46 -28.95 7.99
CA ASP A 30 1.55 -27.96 8.11
C ASP A 30 2.36 -27.79 6.82
N ARG A 31 2.15 -28.66 5.81
CA ARG A 31 2.84 -28.55 4.54
C ARG A 31 2.19 -27.46 3.71
N VAL A 32 2.98 -26.44 3.36
CA VAL A 32 2.61 -25.35 2.48
C VAL A 32 3.55 -25.33 1.28
N ILE A 33 2.98 -25.23 0.08
CA ILE A 33 3.72 -24.98 -1.15
C ILE A 33 3.05 -23.80 -1.83
N ASN A 34 3.74 -22.68 -1.92
CA ASN A 34 3.29 -21.56 -2.74
C ASN A 34 3.68 -21.85 -4.20
N ILE A 35 2.80 -21.52 -5.13
CA ILE A 35 2.98 -21.82 -6.54
C ILE A 35 2.87 -20.51 -7.31
N GLU A 36 4.02 -19.95 -7.65
CA GLU A 36 4.07 -18.65 -8.32
C GLU A 36 3.52 -18.68 -9.73
N THR A 37 2.44 -17.91 -9.96
CA THR A 37 1.75 -17.88 -11.25
C THR A 37 2.54 -17.13 -12.32
N THR A 38 3.42 -16.21 -11.91
CA THR A 38 4.27 -15.40 -12.79
C THR A 38 5.73 -15.86 -12.81
N ALA A 39 6.13 -16.77 -11.93
CA ALA A 39 7.51 -17.28 -11.82
C ALA A 39 7.59 -18.80 -12.00
N ARG A 40 6.86 -19.33 -12.99
CA ARG A 40 6.92 -20.77 -13.39
C ARG A 40 6.68 -21.76 -12.24
N GLY A 41 5.87 -21.37 -11.25
CA GLY A 41 5.51 -22.24 -10.12
C GLY A 41 6.59 -22.40 -9.06
N VAL A 42 7.58 -21.50 -9.01
CA VAL A 42 8.57 -21.46 -7.92
C VAL A 42 7.86 -21.33 -6.58
N ASP A 43 8.35 -22.06 -5.58
CA ASP A 43 7.89 -21.97 -4.19
C ASP A 43 8.61 -20.84 -3.47
N MET A 44 7.87 -19.80 -3.13
CA MET A 44 8.35 -18.65 -2.37
C MET A 44 7.70 -18.63 -0.99
N PRO A 45 8.45 -18.43 0.11
CA PRO A 45 7.86 -18.39 1.44
C PRO A 45 6.89 -17.22 1.60
N ASP A 46 5.84 -17.38 2.41
CA ASP A 46 4.81 -16.36 2.68
C ASP A 46 5.41 -14.99 3.03
N GLU A 47 6.48 -14.99 3.82
CA GLU A 47 7.21 -13.78 4.22
C GLU A 47 7.73 -12.92 3.05
N THR A 48 7.86 -13.48 1.84
CA THR A 48 8.21 -12.73 0.63
C THR A 48 7.18 -11.65 0.29
N TYR A 49 5.92 -11.88 0.66
CA TYR A 49 4.79 -11.01 0.33
C TYR A 49 4.34 -10.12 1.49
N LEU A 50 4.83 -10.41 2.71
CA LEU A 50 4.48 -9.66 3.89
C LEU A 50 5.36 -8.42 4.02
N ASN A 51 4.76 -7.33 4.47
CA ASN A 51 5.45 -6.07 4.70
C ASN A 51 4.82 -5.34 5.90
N ILE A 52 5.33 -4.16 6.23
CA ILE A 52 4.91 -3.41 7.43
C ILE A 52 3.40 -3.13 7.45
N GLN A 53 2.78 -2.94 6.28
CA GLN A 53 1.35 -2.68 6.17
C GLN A 53 0.52 -3.95 5.92
N ASN A 54 1.16 -5.07 5.61
CA ASN A 54 0.49 -6.32 5.24
C ASN A 54 1.13 -7.48 6.01
N SER A 55 0.60 -7.76 7.20
CA SER A 55 1.06 -8.83 8.10
C SER A 55 0.43 -10.18 7.80
N THR A 56 -0.62 -10.23 6.97
CA THR A 56 -1.34 -11.44 6.60
C THR A 56 -1.54 -11.53 5.09
N LEU A 57 -1.83 -12.75 4.62
CA LEU A 57 -2.09 -13.03 3.23
C LEU A 57 -3.55 -13.38 3.04
N MET A 58 -4.23 -12.62 2.19
CA MET A 58 -5.64 -12.79 1.95
C MET A 58 -5.89 -14.00 1.05
N THR A 59 -6.65 -14.96 1.56
CA THR A 59 -7.18 -16.08 0.77
C THR A 59 -8.50 -15.66 0.12
N ARG A 60 -8.67 -15.99 -1.15
CA ARG A 60 -9.84 -15.66 -1.96
C ARG A 60 -10.57 -16.90 -2.44
N THR A 61 -11.88 -16.79 -2.56
CA THR A 61 -12.73 -17.76 -3.24
C THR A 61 -12.60 -17.63 -4.76
N LEU A 62 -13.01 -18.67 -5.50
CA LEU A 62 -13.10 -18.60 -6.96
C LEU A 62 -13.99 -17.45 -7.45
N LYS A 63 -15.06 -17.12 -6.71
CA LYS A 63 -15.94 -15.99 -7.04
C LYS A 63 -15.22 -14.66 -6.92
N GLU A 64 -14.50 -14.44 -5.82
CA GLU A 64 -13.73 -13.21 -5.62
C GLU A 64 -12.62 -13.04 -6.64
N VAL A 65 -12.02 -14.12 -7.14
CA VAL A 65 -11.02 -14.04 -8.22
C VAL A 65 -11.62 -13.48 -9.51
N ILE A 66 -12.88 -13.77 -9.81
CA ILE A 66 -13.60 -13.12 -10.93
C ILE A 66 -13.71 -11.61 -10.65
N GLY A 67 -14.06 -11.23 -9.42
CA GLY A 67 -14.01 -9.84 -8.96
C GLY A 67 -12.63 -9.20 -9.16
N MET A 68 -11.55 -9.89 -8.81
CA MET A 68 -10.18 -9.40 -8.95
C MET A 68 -9.78 -9.14 -10.41
N THR A 69 -10.32 -9.88 -11.38
CA THR A 69 -10.07 -9.57 -12.80
C THR A 69 -10.64 -8.19 -13.18
N HIS A 70 -11.80 -7.85 -12.64
CA HIS A 70 -12.42 -6.55 -12.83
C HIS A 70 -11.67 -5.45 -12.07
N VAL A 71 -11.22 -5.72 -10.84
CA VAL A 71 -10.37 -4.80 -10.05
C VAL A 71 -9.06 -4.47 -10.77
N ASN A 72 -8.38 -5.46 -11.35
CA ASN A 72 -7.13 -5.24 -12.08
C ASN A 72 -7.36 -4.38 -13.34
N GLN A 73 -8.45 -4.65 -14.07
CA GLN A 73 -8.84 -3.83 -15.22
C GLN A 73 -9.18 -2.39 -14.79
N ALA A 74 -9.96 -2.23 -13.72
CA ALA A 74 -10.35 -0.94 -13.17
C ALA A 74 -9.15 -0.12 -12.69
N SER A 75 -8.20 -0.76 -11.99
CA SER A 75 -6.95 -0.15 -11.54
C SER A 75 -6.12 0.36 -12.71
N THR A 76 -6.10 -0.38 -13.83
CA THR A 76 -5.42 0.06 -15.06
C THR A 76 -6.10 1.30 -15.67
N TYR A 77 -7.43 1.35 -15.69
CA TYR A 77 -8.16 2.52 -16.17
C TYR A 77 -7.98 3.73 -15.25
N LEU A 78 -8.04 3.53 -13.93
CA LEU A 78 -7.81 4.55 -12.92
C LEU A 78 -6.43 5.17 -13.09
N TYR A 79 -5.40 4.34 -13.25
CA TYR A 79 -4.01 4.78 -13.48
C TYR A 79 -3.84 5.60 -14.78
N LYS A 80 -4.65 5.34 -15.79
CA LYS A 80 -4.65 6.09 -17.07
C LYS A 80 -5.52 7.35 -17.03
N GLY A 81 -6.18 7.66 -15.92
CA GLY A 81 -7.16 8.74 -15.82
C GLY A 81 -8.47 8.45 -16.56
N GLU A 82 -8.72 7.21 -16.97
CA GLU A 82 -9.94 6.78 -17.66
C GLU A 82 -11.05 6.47 -16.64
N TYR A 83 -11.38 7.45 -15.79
CA TYR A 83 -12.21 7.26 -14.58
C TYR A 83 -13.58 6.64 -14.84
N GLY A 84 -14.25 7.04 -15.93
CA GLY A 84 -15.53 6.43 -16.31
C GLY A 84 -15.41 4.92 -16.54
N LYS A 85 -14.36 4.45 -17.21
CA LYS A 85 -14.14 3.01 -17.42
C LYS A 85 -13.72 2.31 -16.12
N ALA A 86 -12.98 2.99 -15.25
CA ALA A 86 -12.64 2.48 -13.92
C ALA A 86 -13.90 2.23 -13.09
N VAL A 87 -14.85 3.16 -13.06
CA VAL A 87 -16.16 2.99 -12.40
C VAL A 87 -16.87 1.74 -12.91
N HIS A 88 -17.05 1.59 -14.22
CA HIS A 88 -17.76 0.45 -14.80
C HIS A 88 -17.10 -0.90 -14.43
N ALA A 89 -15.77 -0.96 -14.43
CA ALA A 89 -15.05 -2.16 -14.06
C ALA A 89 -15.14 -2.44 -12.55
N TYR A 90 -15.04 -1.44 -11.67
CA TYR A 90 -15.25 -1.64 -10.23
C TYR A 90 -16.69 -2.03 -9.88
N GLU A 91 -17.69 -1.45 -10.55
CA GLU A 91 -19.10 -1.87 -10.40
C GLU A 91 -19.28 -3.34 -10.81
N ALA A 92 -18.60 -3.81 -11.86
CA ALA A 92 -18.61 -5.21 -12.26
C ALA A 92 -17.91 -6.14 -11.25
N ALA A 93 -16.96 -5.63 -10.46
CA ALA A 93 -16.31 -6.39 -9.38
C ALA A 93 -17.24 -6.54 -8.15
N LEU A 94 -18.09 -5.55 -7.89
CA LEU A 94 -18.87 -5.43 -6.65
C LEU A 94 -19.74 -6.66 -6.32
N PRO A 95 -20.44 -7.34 -7.27
CA PRO A 95 -21.21 -8.54 -6.97
C PRO A 95 -20.38 -9.69 -6.38
N TYR A 96 -19.07 -9.72 -6.67
CA TYR A 96 -18.14 -10.75 -6.20
C TYR A 96 -17.40 -10.34 -4.92
N MET A 97 -17.33 -9.04 -4.63
CA MET A 97 -16.46 -8.44 -3.62
C MET A 97 -17.22 -7.33 -2.85
N GLN A 98 -18.43 -7.66 -2.38
CA GLN A 98 -19.42 -6.69 -1.88
C GLN A 98 -18.99 -5.90 -0.65
N GLU A 99 -18.12 -6.47 0.19
CA GLU A 99 -17.63 -5.87 1.41
C GLU A 99 -16.11 -5.66 1.38
N ASP A 100 -15.51 -5.70 0.20
CA ASP A 100 -14.06 -5.55 0.07
C ASP A 100 -13.65 -4.07 0.21
N PRO A 101 -12.83 -3.71 1.21
CA PRO A 101 -12.46 -2.32 1.46
C PRO A 101 -11.70 -1.68 0.29
N LEU A 102 -10.88 -2.45 -0.43
CA LEU A 102 -10.13 -1.96 -1.59
C LEU A 102 -11.08 -1.58 -2.73
N VAL A 103 -12.08 -2.42 -3.00
CA VAL A 103 -13.11 -2.13 -4.00
C VAL A 103 -13.88 -0.86 -3.62
N HIS A 104 -14.28 -0.73 -2.35
CA HIS A 104 -14.98 0.47 -1.87
C HIS A 104 -14.13 1.73 -1.99
N GLU A 105 -12.85 1.67 -1.60
CA GLU A 105 -11.95 2.80 -1.67
C GLU A 105 -11.75 3.27 -3.12
N LEU A 106 -11.35 2.35 -4.00
CA LEU A 106 -11.00 2.69 -5.38
C LEU A 106 -12.22 3.03 -6.22
N LEU A 107 -13.37 2.40 -5.97
CA LEU A 107 -14.64 2.79 -6.59
C LEU A 107 -15.10 4.16 -6.08
N GLY A 108 -14.95 4.41 -4.78
CA GLY A 108 -15.22 5.70 -4.16
C GLY A 108 -14.45 6.82 -4.85
N TYR A 109 -13.13 6.69 -4.96
CA TYR A 109 -12.30 7.65 -5.70
C TYR A 109 -12.71 7.77 -7.18
N SER A 110 -13.01 6.66 -7.84
CA SER A 110 -13.42 6.68 -9.25
C SER A 110 -14.70 7.49 -9.45
N TYR A 111 -15.71 7.34 -8.59
CA TYR A 111 -16.93 8.16 -8.63
C TYR A 111 -16.65 9.63 -8.33
N LEU A 112 -15.77 9.93 -7.38
CA LEU A 112 -15.39 11.31 -7.11
C LEU A 112 -14.76 11.98 -8.34
N PHE A 113 -13.88 11.27 -9.04
CA PHE A 113 -13.25 11.77 -10.26
C PHE A 113 -14.19 11.89 -11.46
N THR A 114 -15.32 11.18 -11.47
CA THR A 114 -16.40 11.37 -12.47
C THR A 114 -17.43 12.42 -12.05
N GLY A 115 -17.26 13.06 -10.89
CA GLY A 115 -18.17 14.08 -10.37
C GLY A 115 -19.38 13.54 -9.58
N GLU A 116 -19.48 12.22 -9.42
CA GLU A 116 -20.55 11.55 -8.65
C GLU A 116 -20.27 11.57 -7.14
N LYS A 117 -20.16 12.78 -6.59
CA LYS A 117 -19.66 13.03 -5.23
C LYS A 117 -20.37 12.21 -4.14
N GLU A 118 -21.70 12.19 -4.16
CA GLU A 118 -22.50 11.50 -3.14
C GLU A 118 -22.24 10.00 -3.11
N LYS A 119 -22.17 9.36 -4.29
CA LYS A 119 -21.83 7.93 -4.39
C LYS A 119 -20.41 7.68 -3.93
N GLY A 120 -19.45 8.50 -4.39
CA GLY A 120 -18.06 8.39 -4.00
C GLY A 120 -17.87 8.43 -2.48
N GLU A 121 -18.44 9.44 -1.82
CA GLU A 121 -18.40 9.55 -0.36
C GLU A 121 -19.13 8.41 0.37
N ALA A 122 -20.22 7.89 -0.19
CA ALA A 122 -20.93 6.75 0.39
C ALA A 122 -20.06 5.50 0.42
N PHE A 123 -19.32 5.23 -0.66
CA PHE A 123 -18.37 4.11 -0.71
C PHE A 123 -17.16 4.33 0.20
N LEU A 124 -16.57 5.54 0.20
CA LEU A 124 -15.44 5.87 1.07
C LEU A 124 -15.76 5.69 2.56
N LYS A 125 -17.00 5.97 2.98
CA LYS A 125 -17.45 5.74 4.37
C LYS A 125 -17.49 4.26 4.78
N ARG A 126 -17.49 3.32 3.81
CA ARG A 126 -17.50 1.86 4.07
C ARG A 126 -16.10 1.26 4.24
N VAL A 127 -15.04 2.01 3.94
CA VAL A 127 -13.65 1.53 3.93
C VAL A 127 -13.10 1.23 5.35
N GLY A 128 -13.81 1.69 6.40
CA GLY A 128 -13.38 1.51 7.79
C GLY A 128 -12.39 2.57 8.24
N LYS A 129 -12.29 2.78 9.56
CA LYS A 129 -11.36 3.77 10.16
C LYS A 129 -10.02 3.10 10.49
N GLY A 130 -8.94 3.87 10.41
CA GLY A 130 -7.62 3.50 10.93
C GLY A 130 -6.66 2.88 9.92
N THR A 131 -7.09 2.55 8.70
CA THR A 131 -6.23 1.89 7.70
C THR A 131 -6.03 2.68 6.40
N HIS A 132 -6.82 3.75 6.17
CA HIS A 132 -6.83 4.48 4.90
C HIS A 132 -6.71 5.99 5.12
N ALA A 133 -5.50 6.47 5.41
CA ALA A 133 -5.23 7.86 5.76
C ALA A 133 -5.75 8.88 4.71
N ILE A 134 -5.68 8.55 3.42
CA ILE A 134 -6.17 9.42 2.34
C ILE A 134 -7.69 9.55 2.39
N VAL A 135 -8.41 8.44 2.63
CA VAL A 135 -9.87 8.44 2.78
C VAL A 135 -10.28 9.30 3.97
N GLU A 136 -9.63 9.13 5.11
CA GLU A 136 -9.89 9.92 6.31
C GLU A 136 -9.61 11.41 6.09
N ASP A 137 -8.49 11.74 5.47
CA ASP A 137 -8.12 13.13 5.19
C ASP A 137 -9.14 13.78 4.24
N TYR A 138 -9.61 13.05 3.23
CA TYR A 138 -10.64 13.54 2.32
C TYR A 138 -11.97 13.79 3.04
N LEU A 139 -12.46 12.80 3.78
CA LEU A 139 -13.73 12.91 4.51
C LEU A 139 -13.67 13.99 5.61
N ALA A 140 -12.47 14.29 6.15
CA ALA A 140 -12.24 15.38 7.08
C ALA A 140 -12.02 16.75 6.41
N GLY A 141 -12.06 16.84 5.08
CA GLY A 141 -11.82 18.08 4.33
C GLY A 141 -10.36 18.57 4.35
N LYS A 142 -9.42 17.69 4.73
CA LYS A 142 -7.98 17.96 4.75
C LYS A 142 -7.31 17.79 3.39
N VAL A 143 -8.06 17.39 2.37
CA VAL A 143 -7.61 17.32 0.98
C VAL A 143 -8.82 17.40 0.04
N ASP A 144 -8.62 17.84 -1.20
CA ASP A 144 -9.61 17.78 -2.27
C ASP A 144 -9.23 16.74 -3.34
N LEU A 145 -10.01 16.69 -4.43
CA LEU A 145 -9.81 15.72 -5.51
C LEU A 145 -8.48 15.94 -6.23
N ASP A 146 -8.01 17.19 -6.37
CA ASP A 146 -6.71 17.47 -6.99
C ASP A 146 -5.57 16.91 -6.14
N GLY A 147 -5.65 17.04 -4.81
CA GLY A 147 -4.68 16.43 -3.91
C GLY A 147 -4.64 14.91 -3.96
N ILE A 148 -5.81 14.26 -4.06
CA ILE A 148 -5.89 12.80 -4.22
C ILE A 148 -5.31 12.39 -5.57
N GLU A 149 -5.66 13.09 -6.66
CA GLU A 149 -5.14 12.80 -8.00
C GLU A 149 -3.62 12.98 -8.07
N ALA A 150 -3.07 13.99 -7.39
CA ALA A 150 -1.62 14.20 -7.29
C ALA A 150 -0.90 13.02 -6.61
N VAL A 151 -1.53 12.35 -5.65
CA VAL A 151 -1.00 11.14 -5.02
C VAL A 151 -0.98 9.96 -5.99
N PHE A 152 -2.06 9.78 -6.76
CA PHE A 152 -2.17 8.71 -7.76
C PHE A 152 -1.42 8.96 -9.06
N GLN A 153 -0.92 10.19 -9.28
CA GLN A 153 -0.13 10.51 -10.46
C GLN A 153 1.02 9.52 -10.64
N SER A 154 1.07 8.96 -11.84
CA SER A 154 2.11 8.03 -12.26
C SER A 154 3.46 8.72 -12.42
N VAL A 155 4.52 7.98 -12.08
CA VAL A 155 5.89 8.35 -12.38
C VAL A 155 6.54 7.19 -13.11
N ASP A 156 7.27 7.49 -14.17
CA ASP A 156 8.15 6.52 -14.84
C ASP A 156 9.55 6.59 -14.20
N GLU A 157 10.50 5.85 -14.76
CA GLU A 157 11.89 5.86 -14.27
C GLU A 157 12.64 7.17 -14.57
N LYS A 158 12.01 8.11 -15.29
CA LYS A 158 12.64 9.38 -15.63
C LYS A 158 12.54 10.34 -14.47
N ARG A 159 13.67 10.95 -14.14
CA ARG A 159 13.76 12.04 -13.16
C ARG A 159 12.72 13.14 -13.37
N GLU A 160 12.36 13.43 -14.61
CA GLU A 160 11.39 14.48 -14.95
C GLU A 160 9.99 14.18 -14.40
N SER A 161 9.48 12.95 -14.54
CA SER A 161 8.14 12.61 -14.05
C SER A 161 8.06 12.69 -12.52
N ILE A 162 9.13 12.30 -11.83
CA ILE A 162 9.26 12.43 -10.37
C ILE A 162 9.22 13.91 -9.95
N LEU A 163 9.96 14.78 -10.66
CA LEU A 163 9.98 16.23 -10.39
C LEU A 163 8.61 16.87 -10.64
N GLN A 164 7.92 16.48 -11.71
CA GLN A 164 6.57 16.98 -12.01
C GLN A 164 5.58 16.60 -10.89
N LYS A 165 5.56 15.32 -10.46
CA LYS A 165 4.73 14.87 -9.34
C LYS A 165 5.09 15.60 -8.05
N GLN A 166 6.39 15.75 -7.76
CA GLN A 166 6.87 16.48 -6.58
C GLN A 166 6.38 17.93 -6.56
N GLN A 167 6.46 18.64 -7.69
CA GLN A 167 5.99 20.02 -7.79
C GLN A 167 4.48 20.12 -7.55
N ARG A 168 3.69 19.19 -8.11
CA ARG A 168 2.24 19.13 -7.88
C ARG A 168 1.94 18.89 -6.40
N LEU A 169 2.59 17.91 -5.77
CA LEU A 169 2.43 17.62 -4.34
C LEU A 169 2.79 18.82 -3.46
N GLN A 170 3.84 19.58 -3.80
CA GLN A 170 4.19 20.80 -3.08
C GLN A 170 3.11 21.88 -3.19
N GLN A 171 2.43 22.00 -4.34
CA GLN A 171 1.31 22.93 -4.50
C GLN A 171 0.09 22.48 -3.67
N VAL A 172 -0.22 21.19 -3.69
CA VAL A 172 -1.28 20.60 -2.84
C VAL A 172 -0.99 20.86 -1.37
N LEU A 173 0.23 20.60 -0.89
CA LEU A 173 0.60 20.76 0.52
C LEU A 173 0.66 22.22 0.98
N LYS A 174 0.74 23.20 0.07
CA LYS A 174 0.54 24.62 0.44
C LYS A 174 -0.91 24.91 0.83
N LYS A 175 -1.86 24.23 0.20
CA LYS A 175 -3.31 24.35 0.49
C LYS A 175 -3.73 23.42 1.63
N TYR A 176 -3.11 22.25 1.70
CA TYR A 176 -3.44 21.16 2.61
C TYR A 176 -2.18 20.65 3.33
N PRO A 177 -1.63 21.44 4.29
CA PRO A 177 -0.36 21.12 4.92
C PRO A 177 -0.37 19.79 5.68
N ASP A 178 -1.52 19.37 6.21
CA ASP A 178 -1.67 18.15 7.01
C ASP A 178 -2.20 16.96 6.21
N PHE A 179 -2.15 17.01 4.87
CA PHE A 179 -2.55 15.87 4.04
C PHE A 179 -1.50 14.76 4.11
N ARG A 180 -1.78 13.69 4.87
CA ARG A 180 -0.88 12.57 5.15
C ARG A 180 -0.42 11.88 3.86
N GLY A 181 -1.34 11.61 2.95
CA GLY A 181 -1.01 11.03 1.64
C GLY A 181 -0.04 11.88 0.82
N GLY A 182 -0.23 13.20 0.84
CA GLY A 182 0.66 14.15 0.16
C GLY A 182 2.04 14.22 0.80
N LEU A 183 2.12 14.28 2.13
CA LEU A 183 3.38 14.28 2.89
C LEU A 183 4.19 13.00 2.62
N HIS A 184 3.52 11.84 2.65
CA HIS A 184 4.13 10.56 2.34
C HIS A 184 4.69 10.53 0.91
N GLN A 185 3.87 10.86 -0.09
CA GLN A 185 4.32 10.84 -1.49
C GLN A 185 5.41 11.88 -1.78
N LEU A 186 5.40 13.03 -1.09
CA LEU A 186 6.48 14.00 -1.19
C LEU A 186 7.81 13.41 -0.68
N ALA A 187 7.79 12.72 0.47
CA ALA A 187 8.97 12.04 0.98
C ALA A 187 9.46 10.93 0.03
N ILE A 188 8.55 10.11 -0.51
CA ILE A 188 8.89 9.08 -1.50
C ILE A 188 9.55 9.71 -2.73
N SER A 189 9.04 10.84 -3.25
CA SER A 189 9.67 11.53 -4.38
C SER A 189 11.10 11.98 -4.07
N TRP A 190 11.38 12.43 -2.84
CA TRP A 190 12.74 12.77 -2.42
C TRP A 190 13.64 11.53 -2.31
N ILE A 191 13.13 10.41 -1.80
CA ILE A 191 13.86 9.13 -1.73
C ILE A 191 14.21 8.65 -3.15
N GLN A 192 13.28 8.70 -4.09
CA GLN A 192 13.52 8.33 -5.49
C GLN A 192 14.59 9.22 -6.15
N LEU A 193 14.70 10.47 -5.72
CA LEU A 193 15.76 11.41 -6.14
C LEU A 193 17.06 11.27 -5.33
N SER A 194 17.20 10.24 -4.48
CA SER A 194 18.34 10.03 -3.58
C SER A 194 18.62 11.22 -2.64
N ARG A 195 17.57 11.95 -2.26
CA ARG A 195 17.60 13.14 -1.40
C ARG A 195 17.05 12.82 0.00
N SER A 196 17.78 11.98 0.72
CA SER A 196 17.33 11.46 2.03
C SER A 196 17.14 12.54 3.09
N LYS A 197 17.88 13.66 3.04
CA LYS A 197 17.73 14.77 4.01
C LYS A 197 16.35 15.42 3.90
N GLU A 198 15.92 15.65 2.67
CA GLU A 198 14.69 16.36 2.33
C GLU A 198 13.46 15.48 2.58
N ALA A 199 13.60 14.16 2.45
CA ALA A 199 12.55 13.19 2.76
C ALA A 199 12.15 13.16 4.26
N ILE A 200 13.08 13.50 5.16
CA ILE A 200 12.83 13.43 6.61
C ILE A 200 11.76 14.41 7.06
N ALA A 201 11.77 15.65 6.55
CA ALA A 201 10.86 16.70 7.06
C ALA A 201 9.37 16.38 6.81
N PRO A 202 8.93 15.96 5.60
CA PRO A 202 7.55 15.53 5.39
C PRO A 202 7.16 14.29 6.20
N LEU A 203 8.06 13.33 6.40
CA LEU A 203 7.79 12.15 7.22
C LEU A 203 7.67 12.47 8.71
N LEU A 204 8.49 13.39 9.22
CA LEU A 204 8.33 13.87 10.60
C LEU A 204 7.00 14.59 10.78
N HIS A 205 6.57 15.38 9.79
CA HIS A 205 5.25 16.02 9.83
C HIS A 205 4.15 14.95 9.80
N TYR A 206 4.20 13.97 8.89
CA TYR A 206 3.26 12.85 8.89
C TYR A 206 3.22 12.19 10.28
N TYR A 207 4.38 11.84 10.83
CA TYR A 207 4.50 11.17 12.12
C TYR A 207 3.86 11.98 13.26
N THR A 208 3.89 13.32 13.23
CA THR A 208 3.19 14.13 14.24
C THR A 208 1.66 14.05 14.12
N LEU A 209 1.13 13.80 12.92
CA LEU A 209 -0.29 13.65 12.67
C LEU A 209 -0.79 12.25 13.01
N ASP A 210 0.07 11.25 12.79
CA ASP A 210 -0.24 9.84 13.04
C ASP A 210 0.99 9.07 13.55
N PRO A 211 1.26 9.12 14.87
CA PRO A 211 2.39 8.42 15.48
C PRO A 211 2.22 6.89 15.50
N GLN A 212 1.05 6.37 15.15
CA GLN A 212 0.75 4.94 15.16
C GLN A 212 1.01 4.28 13.80
N ASP A 213 1.36 5.05 12.76
CA ASP A 213 1.74 4.50 11.46
C ASP A 213 3.16 3.90 11.49
N ALA A 214 3.22 2.57 11.61
CA ALA A 214 4.48 1.83 11.65
C ALA A 214 5.35 2.04 10.41
N LEU A 215 4.73 2.27 9.25
CA LEU A 215 5.44 2.49 7.99
C LEU A 215 6.23 3.81 8.03
N THR A 216 5.63 4.89 8.51
CA THR A 216 6.29 6.19 8.67
C THR A 216 7.46 6.11 9.65
N ALA A 217 7.27 5.44 10.79
CA ALA A 217 8.37 5.18 11.74
C ALA A 217 9.52 4.40 11.08
N TYR A 218 9.21 3.36 10.30
CA TYR A 218 10.22 2.62 9.56
C TYR A 218 10.98 3.47 8.54
N TYR A 219 10.30 4.28 7.73
CA TYR A 219 10.97 5.16 6.77
C TYR A 219 11.89 6.16 7.47
N LEU A 220 11.47 6.72 8.61
CA LEU A 220 12.33 7.58 9.42
C LEU A 220 13.57 6.83 9.91
N ALA A 221 13.42 5.59 10.41
CA ALA A 221 14.53 4.76 10.85
C ALA A 221 15.54 4.51 9.71
N VAL A 222 15.07 4.12 8.52
CA VAL A 222 15.91 3.91 7.32
C VAL A 222 16.63 5.20 6.91
N LEU A 223 15.93 6.33 6.89
CA LEU A 223 16.54 7.61 6.50
C LEU A 223 17.61 8.07 7.51
N TYR A 224 17.40 7.84 8.80
CA TYR A 224 18.40 8.14 9.82
C TYR A 224 19.59 7.18 9.78
N ASP A 225 19.39 5.90 9.45
CA ASP A 225 20.48 4.94 9.21
C ASP A 225 21.36 5.39 8.03
N GLN A 226 20.75 5.73 6.89
CA GLN A 226 21.46 6.27 5.72
C GLN A 226 22.26 7.53 6.04
N ARG A 227 21.81 8.29 7.04
CA ARG A 227 22.45 9.51 7.52
C ARG A 227 23.40 9.31 8.70
N GLN A 228 23.58 8.07 9.16
CA GLN A 228 24.41 7.69 10.30
C GLN A 228 24.00 8.35 11.62
N ASP A 229 22.74 8.80 11.73
CA ASP A 229 22.16 9.27 13.00
C ASP A 229 21.57 8.04 13.73
N TYR A 230 22.48 7.21 14.25
CA TYR A 230 22.11 5.92 14.82
C TYR A 230 21.20 6.05 16.05
N GLN A 231 21.31 7.13 16.82
CA GLN A 231 20.44 7.38 17.96
C GLN A 231 18.97 7.53 17.53
N LYS A 232 18.70 8.35 16.50
CA LYS A 232 17.33 8.48 15.97
C LYS A 232 16.90 7.23 15.21
N CYS A 233 17.82 6.57 14.51
CA CYS A 233 17.51 5.28 13.86
C CYS A 233 16.99 4.26 14.87
N TRP A 234 17.71 4.04 15.98
CA TRP A 234 17.29 3.13 17.06
C TRP A 234 15.95 3.52 17.69
N ARG A 235 15.70 4.82 17.86
CA ARG A 235 14.40 5.29 18.35
C ARG A 235 13.26 4.87 17.43
N TYR A 236 13.31 5.26 16.16
CA TYR A 236 12.20 5.00 15.23
C TYR A 236 12.08 3.53 14.84
N LEU A 237 13.19 2.78 14.84
CA LEU A 237 13.15 1.32 14.66
C LEU A 237 12.37 0.64 15.77
N ARG A 238 12.66 0.97 17.05
CA ARG A 238 11.93 0.40 18.19
C ARG A 238 10.45 0.75 18.17
N GLU A 239 10.12 1.97 17.76
CA GLU A 239 8.72 2.38 17.60
C GLU A 239 8.02 1.55 16.50
N ALA A 240 8.64 1.39 15.32
CA ALA A 240 8.09 0.55 14.25
C ALA A 240 7.94 -0.92 14.65
N GLU A 241 8.91 -1.47 15.39
CA GLU A 241 8.85 -2.83 15.93
C GLU A 241 7.74 -2.98 16.97
N ALA A 242 7.57 -2.01 17.87
CA ALA A 242 6.50 -2.05 18.86
C ALA A 242 5.11 -1.99 18.20
N LEU A 243 4.94 -1.14 17.20
CA LEU A 243 3.68 -1.00 16.46
C LEU A 243 3.32 -2.27 15.68
N THR A 244 4.30 -2.92 15.05
CA THR A 244 4.05 -4.18 14.31
C THR A 244 3.92 -5.41 15.21
N ALA A 245 4.61 -5.42 16.35
CA ALA A 245 4.48 -6.47 17.35
C ALA A 245 3.09 -6.50 18.03
N ALA A 246 2.39 -5.36 18.08
CA ALA A 246 1.00 -5.31 18.53
C ALA A 246 0.08 -6.21 17.68
N ASP A 247 0.44 -6.44 16.42
CA ASP A 247 -0.26 -7.35 15.50
C ASP A 247 0.35 -8.76 15.48
N HIS A 248 1.17 -9.10 16.48
CA HIS A 248 1.95 -10.35 16.54
C HIS A 248 2.82 -10.61 15.31
N PHE A 249 3.21 -9.55 14.60
CA PHE A 249 3.96 -9.64 13.36
C PHE A 249 5.34 -8.98 13.50
N SER A 250 6.37 -9.66 13.00
CA SER A 250 7.72 -9.10 12.89
C SER A 250 8.07 -9.01 11.41
N PRO A 251 8.05 -7.82 10.79
CA PRO A 251 8.44 -7.68 9.39
C PRO A 251 9.93 -8.01 9.18
N LYS A 252 10.23 -8.78 8.13
CA LYS A 252 11.61 -9.11 7.73
C LYS A 252 12.51 -7.88 7.59
N VAL A 253 11.95 -6.78 7.06
CA VAL A 253 12.68 -5.51 6.87
C VAL A 253 13.12 -4.88 8.19
N LEU A 254 12.32 -4.98 9.26
CA LEU A 254 12.69 -4.47 10.59
C LEU A 254 13.80 -5.32 11.20
N ARG A 255 13.68 -6.65 11.12
CA ARG A 255 14.75 -7.55 11.59
C ARG A 255 16.06 -7.34 10.85
N ALA A 256 16.00 -7.12 9.53
CA ALA A 256 17.17 -6.82 8.72
C ALA A 256 17.80 -5.48 9.13
N LEU A 257 17.00 -4.43 9.31
CA LEU A 257 17.48 -3.12 9.76
C LEU A 257 18.11 -3.21 11.15
N ARG A 258 17.47 -3.89 12.11
CA ARG A 258 18.02 -4.13 13.46
C ARG A 258 19.37 -4.83 13.40
N ARG A 259 19.48 -5.91 12.63
CA ARG A 259 20.73 -6.66 12.47
C ARG A 259 21.84 -5.77 11.92
N THR A 260 21.57 -5.01 10.87
CA THR A 260 22.56 -4.10 10.25
C THR A 260 22.95 -2.98 11.22
N LEU A 261 21.98 -2.36 11.89
CA LEU A 261 22.22 -1.27 12.84
C LEU A 261 23.07 -1.72 14.03
N SER A 262 22.82 -2.92 14.56
CA SER A 262 23.59 -3.51 15.67
C SER A 262 25.07 -3.75 15.32
N GLN A 263 25.42 -3.84 14.04
CA GLN A 263 26.81 -3.97 13.59
C GLN A 263 27.55 -2.63 13.59
N HIS A 264 26.83 -1.51 13.46
CA HIS A 264 27.39 -0.17 13.37
C HIS A 264 27.31 0.61 14.70
N SER A 265 26.27 0.37 15.49
CA SER A 265 26.02 1.09 16.73
C SER A 265 25.31 0.19 17.73
N PRO A 266 25.83 0.03 18.96
CA PRO A 266 25.15 -0.73 19.99
C PRO A 266 23.79 -0.08 20.31
N GLU A 267 22.85 -0.90 20.77
CA GLU A 267 21.55 -0.41 21.22
C GLU A 267 21.73 0.55 22.42
N PRO A 268 21.20 1.79 22.36
CA PRO A 268 21.36 2.79 23.42
C PRO A 268 20.60 2.48 24.72
#